data_AF-A0A4Z2IAS2-F1
#
_entry.id   AF-A0A4Z2IAS2-F1
#
_cell.length_a   1.000
_cell.length_b   1.000
_cell.length_c   1.000
_cell.angle_alpha   90.00
_cell.angle_beta   90.00
_cell.angle_gamma   90.00
#
_symmetry.space_group_name_H-M   'P 1'
#
loop_
_entity.id
_entity.type
_entity.pdbx_description
1 polymer ?
#
loop_
_entity_poly.entity_id
_entity_poly.type
_entity_poly.pdbx_seq_one_letter_code
_entity_poly.pdbx_strand_id
1 'polypeptide(L)'
;MSGCAAPRVVMMVEALLPPLLLLLASLTGVFSLRTGQTYVRAGEMVALCCHHDCGDAKVIWTSSSSQERDLADMSSAEQTQMGLLVRGRSLVILSASVNHQGNYSCSPGNASSRFWFGLIVCTTQSRECEKRTQYPQQCHQQEACTLNCPTVNIPAASITNITSNGIIWNKEGEPKDGYFSSVEENDHGVYTCNRSYLYRTQVYHKTFAVVLEVKPNGATLVVDCKAVTYSDFDVLWFHGKSEVETNNSFPVFYNYTREVKGAEIKMTASLVFKKVSEEDLSKTYTCRLDAVSGPSSFVTITLAQKAHTSYVSLALAVGGVMVVMVLAVVIYVRFKINITIFLRDTLGCHSSISELGR
;
A
#
# COMPACT_ATOMS: atom_id res chain seq x y z
N MET A 1 -51.30 -24.68 35.18
CA MET A 1 -50.30 -25.05 34.16
C MET A 1 -49.72 -23.76 33.60
N SER A 2 -48.63 -23.26 34.18
CA SER A 2 -47.93 -22.06 33.75
C SER A 2 -46.58 -22.47 33.22
N GLY A 3 -46.35 -22.25 31.92
CA GLY A 3 -45.08 -22.53 31.27
C GLY A 3 -44.04 -21.48 31.64
N CYS A 4 -42.92 -21.92 32.20
CA CYS A 4 -41.76 -21.07 32.40
C CYS A 4 -41.09 -20.76 31.06
N ALA A 5 -41.07 -19.49 30.68
CA ALA A 5 -40.28 -18.99 29.56
C ALA A 5 -38.78 -19.14 29.87
N ALA A 6 -38.04 -19.75 28.94
CA ALA A 6 -36.58 -19.78 28.98
C ALA A 6 -35.99 -18.36 28.86
N PRO A 7 -34.84 -18.07 29.50
CA PRO A 7 -34.27 -16.73 29.51
C PRO A 7 -33.77 -16.34 28.11
N ARG A 8 -34.26 -15.20 27.59
CA ARG A 8 -33.95 -14.59 26.27
C ARG A 8 -32.45 -14.46 25.94
N VAL A 9 -31.56 -14.55 26.93
CA VAL A 9 -30.10 -14.43 26.77
C VAL A 9 -29.47 -15.66 26.09
N VAL A 10 -30.01 -16.87 26.32
CA VAL A 10 -29.46 -18.10 25.70
C VAL A 10 -29.74 -18.13 24.19
N MET A 11 -30.90 -17.60 23.79
CA MET A 11 -31.32 -17.52 22.38
C MET A 11 -30.47 -16.54 21.54
N MET A 12 -29.91 -15.51 22.14
CA MET A 12 -29.15 -14.47 21.42
C MET A 12 -27.72 -14.94 21.07
N VAL A 13 -27.15 -15.83 21.88
CA VAL A 13 -25.81 -16.40 21.66
C VAL A 13 -25.83 -17.47 20.56
N GLU A 14 -26.84 -18.34 20.53
CA GLU A 14 -27.01 -19.32 19.44
C GLU A 14 -27.32 -18.66 18.09
N ALA A 15 -27.97 -17.50 18.07
CA ALA A 15 -28.30 -16.79 16.82
C ALA A 15 -27.10 -16.08 16.15
N LEU A 16 -26.05 -15.76 16.92
CA LEU A 16 -24.89 -14.98 16.43
C LEU A 16 -23.65 -15.83 16.09
N LEU A 17 -23.58 -17.07 16.59
CA LEU A 17 -22.50 -18.03 16.28
C LEU A 17 -22.48 -18.50 14.80
N PRO A 18 -23.63 -18.87 14.19
CA PRO A 18 -23.67 -19.33 12.80
C PRO A 18 -23.22 -18.29 11.76
N PRO A 19 -23.67 -17.00 11.80
CA PRO A 19 -23.21 -16.01 10.83
C PRO A 19 -21.71 -15.67 11.02
N LEU A 20 -21.19 -15.74 12.25
CA LEU A 20 -19.76 -15.55 12.53
C LEU A 20 -18.89 -16.68 11.94
N LEU A 21 -19.36 -17.93 12.03
CA LEU A 21 -18.73 -19.11 11.40
C LEU A 21 -18.79 -19.05 9.87
N LEU A 22 -19.88 -18.55 9.28
CA LEU A 22 -19.97 -18.31 7.83
C LEU A 22 -19.02 -17.20 7.35
N LEU A 23 -18.87 -16.12 8.12
CA LEU A 23 -17.90 -15.06 7.86
C LEU A 23 -16.46 -15.60 7.88
N LEU A 24 -16.13 -16.47 8.84
CA LEU A 24 -14.82 -17.13 8.91
C LEU A 24 -14.59 -18.12 7.75
N ALA A 25 -15.61 -18.85 7.30
CA ALA A 25 -15.51 -19.74 6.15
C ALA A 25 -15.39 -18.99 4.81
N SER A 26 -15.95 -17.78 4.71
CA SER A 26 -15.81 -16.93 3.52
C SER A 26 -14.42 -16.30 3.35
N LEU A 27 -13.59 -16.33 4.41
CA LEU A 27 -12.19 -15.86 4.36
C LEU A 27 -11.21 -16.91 3.83
N THR A 28 -11.60 -18.18 3.72
CA THR A 28 -10.82 -19.19 3.00
C THR A 28 -11.20 -19.19 1.53
N GLY A 29 -11.01 -18.06 0.86
CA GLY A 29 -10.96 -18.02 -0.59
C GLY A 29 -9.87 -18.98 -1.04
N VAL A 30 -10.23 -20.00 -1.81
CA VAL A 30 -9.28 -20.86 -2.52
C VAL A 30 -8.52 -19.95 -3.48
N PHE A 31 -7.36 -19.47 -3.03
CA PHE A 31 -6.41 -18.73 -3.84
C PHE A 31 -5.88 -19.69 -4.90
N SER A 32 -6.49 -19.63 -6.09
CA SER A 32 -5.90 -20.22 -7.29
C SER A 32 -4.64 -19.41 -7.61
N LEU A 33 -3.50 -19.87 -7.10
CA LEU A 33 -2.23 -19.14 -7.19
C LEU A 33 -1.77 -19.14 -8.65
N ARG A 34 -1.95 -17.98 -9.29
CA ARG A 34 -1.49 -17.64 -10.64
C ARG A 34 -0.02 -18.07 -10.79
N THR A 35 0.29 -18.80 -11.85
CA THR A 35 1.66 -19.13 -12.27
C THR A 35 2.47 -17.83 -12.40
N GLY A 36 3.41 -17.61 -11.49
CA GLY A 36 4.29 -16.44 -11.51
C GLY A 36 5.48 -16.68 -12.44
N GLN A 37 5.65 -15.84 -13.45
CA GLN A 37 6.89 -15.78 -14.24
C GLN A 37 7.92 -14.95 -13.47
N THR A 38 9.10 -15.53 -13.26
CA THR A 38 10.25 -14.92 -12.59
C THR A 38 11.35 -14.66 -13.61
N TYR A 39 11.88 -13.45 -13.61
CA TYR A 39 12.93 -13.00 -14.52
C TYR A 39 14.23 -12.78 -13.75
N VAL A 40 15.33 -13.33 -14.25
CA VAL A 40 16.67 -13.20 -13.65
C VAL A 40 17.71 -12.96 -14.74
N ARG A 41 18.69 -12.10 -14.51
CA ARG A 41 19.81 -11.92 -15.46
C ARG A 41 20.77 -13.09 -15.37
N ALA A 42 21.34 -13.49 -16.51
CA ALA A 42 22.40 -14.49 -16.52
C ALA A 42 23.56 -14.04 -15.62
N GLY A 43 24.10 -14.97 -14.82
CA GLY A 43 25.14 -14.72 -13.83
C GLY A 43 24.63 -14.28 -12.45
N GLU A 44 23.36 -13.88 -12.31
CA GLU A 44 22.81 -13.44 -11.04
C GLU A 44 22.22 -14.58 -10.21
N MET A 45 22.20 -14.39 -8.90
CA MET A 45 21.47 -15.23 -7.98
C MET A 45 19.96 -15.03 -8.12
N VAL A 46 19.17 -16.08 -7.88
CA VAL A 46 17.72 -15.99 -7.70
C VAL A 46 17.24 -17.03 -6.69
N ALA A 47 16.27 -16.66 -5.86
CA ALA A 47 15.62 -17.58 -4.94
C ALA A 47 14.13 -17.70 -5.27
N LEU A 48 13.65 -18.92 -5.41
CA LEU A 48 12.24 -19.24 -5.51
C LEU A 48 11.73 -19.71 -4.16
N CYS A 49 10.58 -19.19 -3.76
CA CYS A 49 9.99 -19.47 -2.46
C CYS A 49 8.70 -20.26 -2.61
N CYS A 50 8.66 -21.44 -2.00
CA CYS A 50 7.48 -22.26 -1.97
C CYS A 50 6.49 -21.70 -0.94
N HIS A 51 5.36 -21.14 -1.40
CA HIS A 51 4.36 -20.43 -0.58
C HIS A 51 4.79 -18.99 -0.17
N HIS A 52 3.90 -18.24 0.49
CA HIS A 52 4.14 -16.85 0.89
C HIS A 52 5.26 -16.68 1.94
N ASP A 53 5.67 -17.75 2.61
CA ASP A 53 6.72 -17.73 3.62
C ASP A 53 7.76 -18.82 3.34
N CYS A 54 9.03 -18.39 3.30
CA CYS A 54 10.21 -19.20 3.00
C CYS A 54 10.80 -19.83 4.26
N GLY A 55 9.93 -20.38 5.11
CA GLY A 55 10.32 -21.04 6.35
C GLY A 55 11.08 -22.36 6.13
N ASP A 56 11.43 -23.00 7.23
CA ASP A 56 12.33 -24.16 7.24
C ASP A 56 11.65 -25.49 6.91
N ALA A 57 10.33 -25.51 6.74
CA ALA A 57 9.60 -26.75 6.45
C ALA A 57 10.06 -27.35 5.12
N LYS A 58 10.44 -28.62 5.14
CA LYS A 58 10.91 -29.33 3.96
C LYS A 58 9.77 -29.44 2.93
N VAL A 59 10.09 -29.10 1.68
CA VAL A 59 9.21 -29.28 0.52
C VAL A 59 9.93 -30.08 -0.55
N ILE A 60 9.16 -30.72 -1.42
CA ILE A 60 9.68 -31.39 -2.61
C ILE A 60 9.74 -30.34 -3.70
N TRP A 61 10.91 -30.17 -4.31
CA TRP A 61 11.11 -29.26 -5.44
C TRP A 61 11.33 -30.08 -6.69
N THR A 62 10.55 -29.83 -7.74
CA THR A 62 10.72 -30.51 -9.02
C THR A 62 11.01 -29.53 -10.14
N SER A 63 11.92 -29.89 -11.03
CA SER A 63 12.10 -29.20 -12.32
C SER A 63 11.50 -30.04 -13.44
N SER A 64 10.85 -29.39 -14.39
CA SER A 64 10.23 -30.07 -15.55
C SER A 64 11.17 -30.18 -16.75
N SER A 65 12.47 -29.96 -16.58
CA SER A 65 13.46 -30.06 -17.66
C SER A 65 13.68 -31.53 -18.04
N SER A 66 12.87 -32.05 -18.97
CA SER A 66 12.92 -33.37 -19.61
C SER A 66 12.66 -34.63 -18.74
N GLN A 67 12.93 -34.61 -17.43
CA GLN A 67 12.49 -35.61 -16.45
C GLN A 67 12.11 -34.91 -15.15
N GLU A 68 10.94 -35.23 -14.57
CA GLU A 68 10.53 -34.72 -13.27
C GLU A 68 11.47 -35.28 -12.20
N ARG A 69 12.41 -34.45 -11.74
CA ARG A 69 13.45 -34.84 -10.79
C ARG A 69 13.26 -34.06 -9.50
N ASP A 70 13.27 -34.76 -8.36
CA ASP A 70 13.26 -34.11 -7.04
C ASP A 70 14.64 -33.50 -6.76
N LEU A 71 14.71 -32.17 -6.76
CA LEU A 71 15.91 -31.40 -6.50
C LEU A 71 16.32 -31.44 -5.02
N ALA A 72 15.38 -31.71 -4.11
CA ALA A 72 15.64 -31.79 -2.68
C ALA A 72 16.31 -33.11 -2.27
N ASP A 73 16.16 -34.16 -3.08
CA ASP A 73 16.73 -35.51 -2.84
C ASP A 73 18.12 -35.69 -3.48
N MET A 74 18.58 -34.72 -4.29
CA MET A 74 19.91 -34.75 -4.89
C MET A 74 21.02 -34.58 -3.85
N SER A 75 22.16 -35.23 -4.10
CA SER A 75 23.35 -35.06 -3.27
C SER A 75 23.88 -33.62 -3.30
N SER A 76 24.58 -33.19 -2.25
CA SER A 76 25.19 -31.85 -2.23
C SER A 76 26.19 -31.63 -3.37
N ALA A 77 26.82 -32.70 -3.89
CA ALA A 77 27.76 -32.61 -5.00
C ALA A 77 27.03 -32.30 -6.32
N GLU A 78 25.92 -32.99 -6.60
CA GLU A 78 25.08 -32.74 -7.77
C GLU A 78 24.47 -31.33 -7.74
N GLN A 79 23.97 -30.91 -6.57
CA GLN A 79 23.47 -29.54 -6.40
C GLN A 79 24.57 -28.50 -6.67
N THR A 80 25.79 -28.74 -6.18
CA THR A 80 26.94 -27.84 -6.43
C THR A 80 27.31 -27.80 -7.91
N GLN A 81 27.32 -28.94 -8.59
CA GLN A 81 27.60 -29.04 -10.04
C GLN A 81 26.56 -28.27 -10.87
N MET A 82 25.29 -28.29 -10.42
CA MET A 82 24.21 -27.55 -11.06
C MET A 82 24.12 -26.09 -10.59
N GLY A 83 24.93 -25.64 -9.63
CA GLY A 83 24.85 -24.27 -9.10
C GLY A 83 23.57 -23.97 -8.31
N LEU A 84 22.97 -25.01 -7.72
CA LEU A 84 21.70 -24.96 -6.98
C LEU A 84 21.93 -25.17 -5.48
N LEU A 85 20.99 -24.67 -4.68
CA LEU A 85 20.88 -24.93 -3.25
C LEU A 85 19.40 -25.06 -2.88
N VAL A 86 19.01 -26.22 -2.35
CA VAL A 86 17.67 -26.40 -1.76
C VAL A 86 17.78 -26.35 -0.25
N ARG A 87 17.04 -25.43 0.39
CA ARG A 87 16.99 -25.30 1.85
C ARG A 87 15.58 -24.93 2.31
N GLY A 88 14.99 -25.75 3.16
CA GLY A 88 13.62 -25.53 3.65
C GLY A 88 12.64 -25.41 2.48
N ARG A 89 11.92 -24.29 2.43
CA ARG A 89 10.99 -23.92 1.34
C ARG A 89 11.63 -23.16 0.18
N SER A 90 12.94 -22.95 0.19
CA SER A 90 13.64 -22.16 -0.81
C SER A 90 14.47 -23.01 -1.75
N LEU A 91 14.31 -22.74 -3.05
CA LEU A 91 15.22 -23.16 -4.09
C LEU A 91 16.04 -21.94 -4.53
N VAL A 92 17.34 -21.98 -4.31
CA VAL A 92 18.27 -20.91 -4.67
C VAL A 92 19.13 -21.36 -5.84
N ILE A 93 19.18 -20.56 -6.89
CA ILE A 93 20.11 -20.70 -8.00
C ILE A 93 21.20 -19.65 -7.77
N LEU A 94 22.44 -20.09 -7.57
CA LEU A 94 23.55 -19.21 -7.17
C LEU A 94 23.99 -18.29 -8.32
N SER A 95 24.05 -18.82 -9.53
CA SER A 95 24.40 -18.10 -10.76
C SER A 95 23.54 -18.61 -11.91
N ALA A 96 22.50 -17.84 -12.25
CA ALA A 96 21.52 -18.22 -13.26
C ALA A 96 22.16 -18.30 -14.65
N SER A 97 21.72 -19.26 -15.44
CA SER A 97 22.19 -19.47 -16.81
C SER A 97 21.04 -20.04 -17.64
N VAL A 98 21.16 -20.01 -18.96
CA VAL A 98 20.11 -20.51 -19.87
C VAL A 98 19.67 -21.95 -19.58
N ASN A 99 20.56 -22.78 -19.00
CA ASN A 99 20.25 -24.16 -18.62
C ASN A 99 19.29 -24.27 -17.42
N HIS A 100 19.16 -23.19 -16.64
CA HIS A 100 18.21 -23.10 -15.54
C HIS A 100 16.82 -22.62 -16.00
N GLN A 101 16.65 -22.22 -17.27
CA GLN A 101 15.36 -21.79 -17.75
C GLN A 101 14.37 -22.95 -17.79
N GLY A 102 13.15 -22.73 -17.29
CA GLY A 102 12.11 -23.76 -17.29
C GLY A 102 11.07 -23.57 -16.22
N ASN A 103 10.21 -24.57 -16.08
CA ASN A 103 9.20 -24.59 -15.03
C ASN A 103 9.70 -25.38 -13.83
N TYR A 104 9.51 -24.78 -12.67
CA TYR A 104 9.76 -25.37 -11.37
C TYR A 104 8.44 -25.53 -10.65
N SER A 105 8.33 -26.56 -9.83
CA SER A 105 7.21 -26.70 -8.93
C SER A 105 7.68 -27.10 -7.55
N CYS A 106 6.87 -26.77 -6.55
CA CYS A 106 7.09 -27.28 -5.21
C CYS A 106 5.79 -27.82 -4.61
N SER A 107 5.91 -28.85 -3.77
CA SER A 107 4.80 -29.40 -2.99
C SER A 107 5.20 -29.62 -1.52
N PRO A 108 4.31 -29.29 -0.57
CA PRO A 108 4.47 -29.72 0.81
C PRO A 108 4.23 -31.24 0.91
N GLY A 109 5.30 -32.03 0.82
CA GLY A 109 5.24 -33.49 0.85
C GLY A 109 4.40 -34.09 -0.29
N ASN A 110 3.64 -35.16 0.01
CA ASN A 110 2.76 -35.87 -0.93
C ASN A 110 1.42 -35.15 -1.23
N ALA A 111 1.31 -33.86 -0.92
CA ALA A 111 0.10 -33.10 -1.21
C ALA A 111 -0.11 -32.93 -2.72
N SER A 112 -1.37 -32.98 -3.16
CA SER A 112 -1.77 -32.69 -4.54
C SER A 112 -1.60 -31.20 -4.91
N SER A 113 -1.53 -30.33 -3.90
CA SER A 113 -1.29 -28.90 -4.09
C SER A 113 0.17 -28.64 -4.50
N ARG A 114 0.35 -28.20 -5.74
CA ARG A 114 1.65 -27.77 -6.28
C ARG A 114 1.63 -26.27 -6.55
N PHE A 115 2.72 -25.59 -6.20
CA PHE A 115 2.97 -24.21 -6.62
C PHE A 115 3.92 -24.22 -7.80
N TRP A 116 3.60 -23.47 -8.85
CA TRP A 116 4.33 -23.47 -10.11
C TRP A 116 5.02 -22.13 -10.35
N PHE A 117 6.26 -22.20 -10.81
CA PHE A 117 7.12 -21.07 -11.12
C PHE A 117 7.66 -21.22 -12.53
N GLY A 118 7.54 -20.19 -13.36
CA GLY A 118 8.24 -20.14 -14.64
C GLY A 118 9.49 -19.29 -14.48
N LEU A 119 10.69 -19.86 -14.63
CA LEU A 119 11.93 -19.10 -14.59
C LEU A 119 12.41 -18.78 -16.00
N ILE A 120 12.63 -17.51 -16.27
CA ILE A 120 13.18 -17.00 -17.53
C ILE A 120 14.52 -16.34 -17.24
N VAL A 121 15.56 -16.77 -17.95
CA VAL A 121 16.92 -16.24 -17.78
C VAL A 121 17.21 -15.24 -18.90
N CYS A 122 17.39 -13.99 -18.50
CA CYS A 122 17.61 -12.85 -19.36
C CYS A 122 19.08 -12.78 -19.77
N THR A 123 19.32 -12.90 -21.08
CA THR A 123 20.59 -12.56 -21.70
C THR A 123 20.62 -11.07 -22.06
N THR A 124 21.81 -10.53 -22.35
CA THR A 124 22.06 -9.10 -22.62
C THR A 124 21.26 -8.49 -23.79
N GLN A 125 20.52 -9.29 -24.56
CA GLN A 125 19.74 -8.87 -25.72
C GLN A 125 18.22 -8.82 -25.46
N SER A 126 17.74 -9.22 -24.27
CA SER A 126 16.30 -9.34 -23.99
C SER A 126 15.66 -8.02 -23.54
N ARG A 127 15.10 -7.27 -24.50
CA ARG A 127 14.29 -6.06 -24.25
C ARG A 127 13.06 -6.31 -23.36
N GLU A 128 12.52 -7.53 -23.38
CA GLU A 128 11.36 -7.88 -22.53
C GLU A 128 11.74 -7.89 -21.05
N CYS A 129 12.95 -8.39 -20.74
CA CYS A 129 13.44 -8.43 -19.38
C CYS A 129 13.71 -7.03 -18.81
N GLU A 130 14.21 -6.10 -19.61
CA GLU A 130 14.44 -4.71 -19.17
C GLU A 130 13.14 -4.08 -18.66
N LYS A 131 12.03 -4.27 -19.36
CA LYS A 131 10.73 -3.72 -18.95
C LYS A 131 10.17 -4.42 -17.71
N ARG A 132 10.27 -5.75 -17.63
CA ARG A 132 9.67 -6.52 -16.52
C ARG A 132 10.50 -6.52 -15.23
N THR A 133 11.74 -6.04 -15.28
CA THR A 133 12.63 -5.93 -14.10
C THR A 133 12.76 -4.49 -13.56
N GLN A 134 11.93 -3.57 -14.06
CA GLN A 134 11.82 -2.21 -13.56
C GLN A 134 10.77 -2.11 -12.44
N TYR A 135 11.15 -1.49 -11.33
CA TYR A 135 10.32 -1.28 -10.16
C TYR A 135 10.07 0.22 -9.99
N PRO A 136 8.83 0.71 -10.19
CA PRO A 136 8.55 2.11 -10.00
C PRO A 136 8.57 2.46 -8.51
N GLN A 137 9.18 3.59 -8.18
CA GLN A 137 9.09 4.21 -6.87
C GLN A 137 8.78 5.69 -7.04
N GLN A 138 7.87 6.21 -6.21
CA GLN A 138 7.48 7.61 -6.23
C GLN A 138 8.04 8.34 -5.00
N CYS A 139 8.61 9.52 -5.24
CA CYS A 139 9.01 10.47 -4.22
C CYS A 139 8.43 11.86 -4.57
N HIS A 140 8.32 12.74 -3.58
CA HIS A 140 7.84 14.10 -3.79
C HIS A 140 8.99 15.11 -3.73
N GLN A 141 8.92 16.16 -4.55
CA GLN A 141 9.92 17.22 -4.58
C GLN A 141 10.07 17.88 -3.20
N GLN A 142 11.29 18.29 -2.85
CA GLN A 142 11.60 19.00 -1.60
C GLN A 142 11.35 18.17 -0.33
N GLU A 143 11.05 16.88 -0.45
CA GLU A 143 10.94 15.95 0.68
C GLU A 143 12.15 15.02 0.73
N ALA A 144 12.49 14.56 1.92
CA ALA A 144 13.45 13.49 2.07
C ALA A 144 12.85 12.19 1.50
N CYS A 145 13.65 11.43 0.75
CA CYS A 145 13.22 10.16 0.21
C CYS A 145 14.32 9.11 0.28
N THR A 146 13.96 7.86 0.59
CA THR A 146 14.88 6.72 0.58
C THR A 146 14.47 5.73 -0.50
N LEU A 147 15.41 5.34 -1.36
CA LEU A 147 15.21 4.30 -2.35
C LEU A 147 15.07 2.94 -1.68
N ASN A 148 14.00 2.23 -2.03
CA ASN A 148 13.75 0.89 -1.53
C ASN A 148 14.18 -0.13 -2.57
N CYS A 149 15.21 -0.91 -2.24
CA CYS A 149 15.65 -1.98 -3.12
C CYS A 149 14.69 -3.17 -2.95
N PRO A 150 14.09 -3.69 -4.04
CA PRO A 150 13.12 -4.78 -3.96
C PRO A 150 13.63 -6.00 -3.17
N THR A 151 12.70 -6.69 -2.53
CA THR A 151 12.94 -7.91 -1.73
C THR A 151 12.28 -9.15 -2.34
N VAL A 152 12.04 -9.13 -3.64
CA VAL A 152 11.42 -10.25 -4.37
C VAL A 152 12.48 -11.19 -4.93
N ASN A 153 12.20 -12.49 -4.86
CA ASN A 153 13.06 -13.56 -5.38
C ASN A 153 14.52 -13.50 -4.88
N ILE A 154 14.71 -13.03 -3.64
CA ILE A 154 15.98 -13.03 -2.92
C ILE A 154 16.00 -14.14 -1.86
N PRO A 155 17.18 -14.66 -1.48
CA PRO A 155 17.28 -15.63 -0.40
C PRO A 155 16.63 -15.11 0.88
N ALA A 156 15.85 -15.95 1.55
CA ALA A 156 15.29 -15.61 2.84
C ALA A 156 16.39 -15.49 3.90
N ALA A 157 16.23 -14.55 4.84
CA ALA A 157 17.20 -14.33 5.92
C ALA A 157 17.36 -15.56 6.84
N SER A 158 16.37 -16.46 6.87
CA SER A 158 16.39 -17.73 7.60
C SER A 158 17.35 -18.77 7.00
N ILE A 159 17.78 -18.61 5.74
CA ILE A 159 18.66 -19.57 5.09
C ILE A 159 20.07 -19.48 5.71
N THR A 160 20.34 -20.39 6.64
CA THR A 160 21.66 -20.59 7.21
C THR A 160 22.70 -20.81 6.11
N ASN A 161 23.86 -20.16 6.21
CA ASN A 161 25.02 -20.16 5.29
C ASN A 161 25.02 -19.14 4.15
N ILE A 162 23.93 -18.39 3.91
CA ILE A 162 23.94 -17.24 3.01
C ILE A 162 23.88 -15.96 3.84
N THR A 163 24.94 -15.15 3.77
CA THR A 163 25.00 -13.87 4.49
C THR A 163 24.80 -12.73 3.50
N SER A 164 23.89 -11.80 3.79
CA SER A 164 23.76 -10.57 3.01
C SER A 164 24.86 -9.58 3.38
N ASN A 165 25.61 -9.09 2.39
CA ASN A 165 26.72 -8.16 2.56
C ASN A 165 26.31 -6.69 2.33
N GLY A 166 25.01 -6.40 2.24
CA GLY A 166 24.47 -5.05 2.07
C GLY A 166 23.96 -4.75 0.66
N ILE A 167 23.65 -3.48 0.44
CA ILE A 167 23.03 -2.95 -0.79
C ILE A 167 23.86 -1.77 -1.26
N ILE A 168 24.25 -1.76 -2.54
CA ILE A 168 24.95 -0.65 -3.19
C ILE A 168 24.03 -0.07 -4.25
N TRP A 169 23.81 1.23 -4.23
CA TRP A 169 23.05 1.94 -5.26
C TRP A 169 23.98 2.59 -6.27
N ASN A 170 23.56 2.60 -7.53
CA ASN A 170 24.26 3.30 -8.60
C ASN A 170 23.26 3.99 -9.52
N LYS A 171 23.62 5.16 -10.07
CA LYS A 171 22.92 5.83 -11.18
C LYS A 171 23.95 6.08 -12.28
N GLU A 172 23.71 5.58 -13.48
CA GLU A 172 24.60 5.80 -14.64
C GLU A 172 26.07 5.37 -14.42
N GLY A 173 26.29 4.36 -13.55
CA GLY A 173 27.62 3.86 -13.21
C GLY A 173 28.27 4.52 -11.98
N GLU A 174 27.69 5.61 -11.49
CA GLU A 174 28.17 6.31 -10.31
C GLU A 174 27.48 5.81 -9.02
N PRO A 175 28.24 5.50 -7.96
CA PRO A 175 27.67 5.13 -6.66
C PRO A 175 26.76 6.22 -6.08
N LYS A 176 25.69 5.80 -5.41
CA LYS A 176 24.74 6.67 -4.70
C LYS A 176 24.46 6.10 -3.31
N ASP A 177 24.11 6.98 -2.37
CA ASP A 177 23.74 6.56 -1.01
C ASP A 177 22.34 5.93 -0.96
N GLY A 178 21.51 6.20 -1.97
CA GLY A 178 20.10 5.77 -1.99
C GLY A 178 19.19 6.58 -1.07
N TYR A 179 19.73 7.58 -0.38
CA TYR A 179 18.98 8.54 0.43
C TYR A 179 19.10 9.94 -0.18
N PHE A 180 17.98 10.67 -0.23
CA PHE A 180 17.88 12.05 -0.62
C PHE A 180 17.38 12.85 0.58
N SER A 181 18.11 13.89 0.98
CA SER A 181 17.62 14.83 2.01
C SER A 181 16.49 15.71 1.48
N SER A 182 16.49 15.99 0.17
CA SER A 182 15.48 16.73 -0.57
C SER A 182 15.53 16.28 -2.02
N VAL A 183 14.44 15.73 -2.56
CA VAL A 183 14.38 15.27 -3.95
C VAL A 183 14.12 16.43 -4.91
N GLU A 184 14.85 16.48 -6.01
CA GLU A 184 14.68 17.44 -7.10
C GLU A 184 14.13 16.76 -8.38
N GLU A 185 13.61 17.55 -9.33
CA GLU A 185 13.12 17.01 -10.61
C GLU A 185 14.21 16.24 -11.38
N ASN A 186 15.44 16.73 -11.31
CA ASN A 186 16.60 16.13 -11.98
C ASN A 186 17.05 14.81 -11.34
N ASP A 187 16.56 14.48 -10.14
CA ASP A 187 16.81 13.17 -9.53
C ASP A 187 16.03 12.06 -10.24
N HIS A 188 14.99 12.39 -11.01
CA HIS A 188 14.27 11.43 -11.83
C HIS A 188 15.21 10.53 -12.66
N GLY A 189 14.88 9.25 -12.77
CA GLY A 189 15.63 8.31 -13.61
C GLY A 189 15.68 6.88 -13.09
N VAL A 190 16.58 6.09 -13.68
CA VAL A 190 16.74 4.68 -13.34
C VAL A 190 17.94 4.48 -12.42
N TYR A 191 17.68 3.99 -11.23
CA TYR A 191 18.67 3.63 -10.24
C TYR A 191 18.83 2.11 -10.22
N THR A 192 20.07 1.64 -10.11
CA THR A 192 20.34 0.21 -9.95
C THR A 192 20.76 -0.08 -8.52
N CYS A 193 20.00 -0.91 -7.80
CA CYS A 193 20.50 -1.48 -6.55
C CYS A 193 21.13 -2.84 -6.82
N ASN A 194 22.32 -3.06 -6.27
CA ASN A 194 23.03 -4.32 -6.27
C ASN A 194 23.07 -4.87 -4.84
N ARG A 195 22.49 -6.05 -4.65
CA ARG A 195 22.57 -6.83 -3.42
C ARG A 195 23.65 -7.89 -3.57
N SER A 196 24.52 -8.01 -2.58
CA SER A 196 25.57 -9.03 -2.54
C SER A 196 25.30 -10.06 -1.44
N TYR A 197 25.61 -11.32 -1.74
CA TYR A 197 25.41 -12.46 -0.86
C TYR A 197 26.68 -13.31 -0.80
N LEU A 198 27.17 -13.58 0.41
CA LEU A 198 28.31 -14.44 0.65
C LEU A 198 27.82 -15.87 0.88
N TYR A 199 28.33 -16.82 0.09
CA TYR A 199 28.10 -18.26 0.27
C TYR A 199 29.38 -19.03 -0.07
N ARG A 200 29.84 -19.89 0.85
CA ARG A 200 31.08 -20.69 0.72
C ARG A 200 32.26 -19.86 0.19
N THR A 201 32.52 -18.70 0.79
CA THR A 201 33.60 -17.74 0.42
C THR A 201 33.49 -17.08 -0.96
N GLN A 202 32.42 -17.34 -1.71
CA GLN A 202 32.12 -16.67 -2.98
C GLN A 202 31.02 -15.64 -2.79
N VAL A 203 31.13 -14.53 -3.53
CA VAL A 203 30.13 -13.45 -3.52
C VAL A 203 29.27 -13.57 -4.77
N TYR A 204 27.96 -13.62 -4.56
CA TYR A 204 26.95 -13.63 -5.60
C TYR A 204 26.15 -12.35 -5.58
N HIS A 205 25.66 -11.93 -6.75
CA HIS A 205 25.00 -10.65 -6.92
C HIS A 205 23.56 -10.80 -7.42
N LYS A 206 22.72 -9.86 -6.99
CA LYS A 206 21.37 -9.65 -7.51
C LYS A 206 21.16 -8.17 -7.76
N THR A 207 20.81 -7.79 -8.98
CA THR A 207 20.50 -6.40 -9.31
C THR A 207 19.02 -6.17 -9.56
N PHE A 208 18.56 -4.96 -9.23
CA PHE A 208 17.22 -4.47 -9.58
C PHE A 208 17.33 -3.05 -10.14
N ALA A 209 16.50 -2.77 -11.15
CA ALA A 209 16.33 -1.42 -11.68
C ALA A 209 15.11 -0.77 -11.01
N VAL A 210 15.31 0.34 -10.33
CA VAL A 210 14.27 1.14 -9.69
C VAL A 210 14.10 2.43 -10.48
N VAL A 211 12.90 2.67 -10.99
CA VAL A 211 12.55 3.88 -11.72
C VAL A 211 12.02 4.88 -10.71
N LEU A 212 12.82 5.90 -10.41
CA LEU A 212 12.44 6.98 -9.51
C LEU A 212 11.59 8.01 -10.26
N GLU A 213 10.31 8.05 -9.93
CA GLU A 213 9.38 9.08 -10.35
C GLU A 213 9.32 10.19 -9.30
N VAL A 214 9.66 11.41 -9.70
CA VAL A 214 9.57 12.58 -8.84
C VAL A 214 8.26 13.31 -9.11
N LYS A 215 7.38 13.37 -8.12
CA LYS A 215 6.11 14.12 -8.19
C LYS A 215 6.30 15.51 -7.57
N PRO A 216 5.63 16.55 -8.09
CA PRO A 216 5.59 17.83 -7.40
C PRO A 216 4.99 17.66 -6.00
N ASN A 217 5.51 18.41 -5.04
CA ASN A 217 4.97 18.42 -3.68
C ASN A 217 3.94 19.54 -3.53
N GLY A 218 2.69 19.16 -3.24
CA GLY A 218 1.54 20.04 -3.18
C GLY A 218 0.51 19.71 -4.26
N ALA A 219 -0.76 19.64 -3.87
CA ALA A 219 -1.84 19.67 -4.85
C ALA A 219 -1.89 21.09 -5.43
N THR A 220 -1.71 21.23 -6.74
CA THR A 220 -2.00 22.48 -7.44
C THR A 220 -3.44 22.85 -7.13
N LEU A 221 -3.66 23.97 -6.44
CA LEU A 221 -4.99 24.47 -6.16
C LEU A 221 -5.37 25.48 -7.23
N VAL A 222 -6.52 25.24 -7.89
CA VAL A 222 -7.07 26.15 -8.88
C VAL A 222 -8.42 26.65 -8.39
N VAL A 223 -8.58 27.97 -8.36
CA VAL A 223 -9.84 28.63 -7.99
C VAL A 223 -10.34 29.44 -9.18
N ASP A 224 -11.45 28.99 -9.77
CA ASP A 224 -12.07 29.69 -10.89
C ASP A 224 -12.93 30.86 -10.41
N CYS A 225 -12.68 32.05 -10.95
CA CYS A 225 -13.62 33.16 -10.92
C CYS A 225 -14.28 33.29 -12.30
N LYS A 226 -15.62 33.21 -12.34
CA LYS A 226 -16.40 33.23 -13.57
C LYS A 226 -17.31 34.45 -13.60
N ALA A 227 -17.27 35.20 -14.69
CA ALA A 227 -18.15 36.32 -14.95
C ALA A 227 -18.84 36.14 -16.31
N VAL A 228 -20.07 36.64 -16.40
CA VAL A 228 -20.85 36.67 -17.63
C VAL A 228 -21.24 38.11 -17.89
N THR A 229 -20.89 38.62 -19.06
CA THR A 229 -21.10 40.03 -19.43
C THR A 229 -21.70 40.15 -20.83
N TYR A 230 -22.19 41.34 -21.17
CA TYR A 230 -22.65 41.69 -22.52
C TYR A 230 -21.80 42.81 -23.15
N SER A 231 -20.68 43.16 -22.52
CA SER A 231 -19.77 44.25 -22.92
C SER A 231 -18.35 43.91 -22.50
N ASP A 232 -17.36 44.55 -23.14
CA ASP A 232 -15.96 44.32 -22.83
C ASP A 232 -15.58 44.87 -21.45
N PHE A 233 -15.45 43.94 -20.50
CA PHE A 233 -14.90 44.14 -19.17
C PHE A 233 -13.73 43.19 -18.97
N ASP A 234 -12.91 43.46 -17.96
CA ASP A 234 -11.81 42.56 -17.59
C ASP A 234 -12.06 41.97 -16.20
N VAL A 235 -11.72 40.69 -16.06
CA VAL A 235 -11.76 39.96 -14.79
C VAL A 235 -10.34 39.75 -14.33
N LEU A 236 -9.96 40.42 -13.25
CA LEU A 236 -8.60 40.46 -12.73
C LEU A 236 -8.55 39.92 -11.31
N TRP A 237 -7.41 39.33 -10.96
CA TRP A 237 -7.12 38.86 -9.61
C TRP A 237 -6.21 39.84 -8.89
N PHE A 238 -6.53 40.14 -7.64
CA PHE A 238 -5.75 41.02 -6.78
C PHE A 238 -5.37 40.33 -5.47
N HIS A 239 -4.16 40.60 -5.01
CA HIS A 239 -3.71 40.34 -3.65
C HIS A 239 -3.51 41.69 -2.95
N GLY A 240 -4.41 42.01 -2.02
CA GLY A 240 -4.47 43.34 -1.40
C GLY A 240 -4.75 44.43 -2.43
N LYS A 241 -3.76 45.30 -2.71
CA LYS A 241 -3.85 46.38 -3.72
C LYS A 241 -3.10 46.06 -5.02
N SER A 242 -2.38 44.94 -5.06
CA SER A 242 -1.54 44.56 -6.20
C SER A 242 -2.27 43.53 -7.06
N GLU A 243 -2.17 43.67 -8.39
CA GLU A 243 -2.64 42.67 -9.33
C GLU A 243 -1.76 41.42 -9.26
N VAL A 244 -2.37 40.25 -9.40
CA VAL A 244 -1.67 38.96 -9.45
C VAL A 244 -1.11 38.76 -10.85
N GLU A 245 0.13 38.26 -10.96
CA GLU A 245 0.79 38.06 -12.25
C GLU A 245 0.11 36.97 -13.10
N THR A 246 0.15 37.11 -14.43
CA THR A 246 -0.30 36.08 -15.39
C THR A 246 0.80 35.11 -15.80
N ASN A 247 2.06 35.42 -15.48
CA ASN A 247 3.20 34.60 -15.85
C ASN A 247 3.25 33.31 -15.02
N ASN A 248 3.15 32.16 -15.69
CA ASN A 248 3.19 30.84 -15.09
C ASN A 248 4.53 30.47 -14.42
N SER A 249 5.54 31.33 -14.46
CA SER A 249 6.81 31.17 -13.74
C SER A 249 6.63 31.42 -12.23
N PHE A 250 5.71 32.29 -11.83
CA PHE A 250 5.47 32.63 -10.42
C PHE A 250 4.79 31.48 -9.64
N PRO A 251 4.94 31.43 -8.30
CA PRO A 251 4.33 30.39 -7.46
C PRO A 251 2.79 30.52 -7.38
N VAL A 252 2.28 31.75 -7.44
CA VAL A 252 0.87 32.08 -7.55
C VAL A 252 0.70 32.97 -8.78
N PHE A 253 -0.17 32.57 -9.70
CA PHE A 253 -0.47 33.30 -10.93
C PHE A 253 -1.93 33.06 -11.31
N TYR A 254 -2.46 33.81 -12.28
CA TYR A 254 -3.79 33.52 -12.80
C TYR A 254 -3.81 33.36 -14.33
N ASN A 255 -4.67 32.47 -14.79
CA ASN A 255 -4.95 32.28 -16.21
C ASN A 255 -6.27 32.96 -16.57
N TYR A 256 -6.33 33.53 -17.76
CA TYR A 256 -7.53 34.18 -18.28
C TYR A 256 -8.03 33.48 -19.55
N THR A 257 -9.32 33.16 -19.58
CA THR A 257 -10.00 32.66 -20.78
C THR A 257 -11.25 33.48 -21.04
N ARG A 258 -11.51 33.76 -22.33
CA ARG A 258 -12.68 34.47 -22.82
C ARG A 258 -13.37 33.63 -23.89
N GLU A 259 -14.65 33.34 -23.68
CA GLU A 259 -15.52 32.65 -24.64
C GLU A 259 -16.67 33.57 -25.04
N VAL A 260 -16.90 33.76 -26.33
CA VAL A 260 -18.01 34.57 -26.86
C VAL A 260 -19.07 33.63 -27.43
N LYS A 261 -20.31 33.72 -26.94
CA LYS A 261 -21.47 32.97 -27.45
C LYS A 261 -22.61 33.94 -27.76
N GLY A 262 -22.73 34.34 -29.03
CA GLY A 262 -23.70 35.35 -29.44
C GLY A 262 -23.33 36.73 -28.87
N ALA A 263 -24.25 37.34 -28.12
CA ALA A 263 -24.02 38.62 -27.42
C ALA A 263 -23.45 38.44 -25.99
N GLU A 264 -23.34 37.19 -25.51
CA GLU A 264 -22.90 36.88 -24.15
C GLU A 264 -21.40 36.53 -24.16
N ILE A 265 -20.63 37.20 -23.30
CA ILE A 265 -19.19 37.00 -23.12
C ILE A 265 -18.98 36.31 -21.76
N LYS A 266 -18.43 35.10 -21.79
CA LYS A 266 -18.06 34.34 -20.59
C LYS A 266 -16.56 34.49 -20.35
N MET A 267 -16.21 35.01 -19.19
CA MET A 267 -14.83 35.22 -18.79
C MET A 267 -14.52 34.34 -17.59
N THR A 268 -13.41 33.62 -17.64
CA THR A 268 -12.91 32.84 -16.51
C THR A 268 -11.49 33.29 -16.18
N ALA A 269 -11.30 33.75 -14.96
CA ALA A 269 -9.99 34.03 -14.39
C ALA A 269 -9.69 32.97 -13.33
N SER A 270 -8.79 32.04 -13.62
CA SER A 270 -8.44 30.93 -12.74
C SER A 270 -7.17 31.25 -11.96
N LEU A 271 -7.30 31.45 -10.64
CA LEU A 271 -6.15 31.65 -9.75
C LEU A 271 -5.51 30.30 -9.44
N VAL A 272 -4.22 30.18 -9.76
CA VAL A 272 -3.45 28.94 -9.67
C VAL A 272 -2.37 29.08 -8.61
N PHE A 273 -2.42 28.20 -7.62
CA PHE A 273 -1.35 27.99 -6.64
C PHE A 273 -0.59 26.72 -7.06
N LYS A 274 0.67 26.86 -7.47
CA LYS A 274 1.52 25.68 -7.73
C LYS A 274 1.68 24.82 -6.49
N LYS A 275 1.83 25.48 -5.35
CA LYS A 275 1.89 24.91 -4.01
C LYS A 275 1.27 25.92 -3.05
N VAL A 276 0.31 25.48 -2.25
CA VAL A 276 -0.28 26.33 -1.20
C VAL A 276 0.70 26.35 -0.02
N SER A 277 1.21 27.54 0.30
CA SER A 277 2.06 27.76 1.49
C SER A 277 1.23 28.16 2.71
N GLU A 278 1.80 28.08 3.91
CA GLU A 278 1.14 28.62 5.12
C GLU A 278 0.89 30.14 5.00
N GLU A 279 1.78 30.85 4.31
CA GLU A 279 1.60 32.28 4.04
C GLU A 279 0.31 32.51 3.24
N ASP A 280 0.02 31.66 2.25
CA ASP A 280 -1.17 31.78 1.41
C ASP A 280 -2.49 31.51 2.17
N LEU A 281 -2.44 30.80 3.29
CA LEU A 281 -3.60 30.61 4.18
C LEU A 281 -3.95 31.88 4.97
N SER A 282 -2.98 32.77 5.17
CA SER A 282 -3.18 34.05 5.85
C SER A 282 -3.55 35.20 4.90
N LYS A 283 -3.47 34.95 3.59
CA LYS A 283 -3.72 35.95 2.54
C LYS A 283 -5.19 35.97 2.10
N THR A 284 -5.62 37.12 1.61
CA THR A 284 -6.93 37.32 1.00
C THR A 284 -6.76 37.68 -0.47
N TYR A 285 -7.46 36.95 -1.34
CA TYR A 285 -7.43 37.18 -2.79
C TYR A 285 -8.78 37.73 -3.23
N THR A 286 -8.76 38.70 -4.13
CA THR A 286 -9.96 39.36 -4.64
C THR A 286 -10.04 39.18 -6.15
N CYS A 287 -11.11 38.54 -6.62
CA CYS A 287 -11.48 38.59 -8.02
C CYS A 287 -12.35 39.82 -8.25
N ARG A 288 -11.99 40.68 -9.21
CA ARG A 288 -12.70 41.92 -9.51
C ARG A 288 -13.07 41.95 -10.99
N LEU A 289 -14.31 42.32 -11.28
CA LEU A 289 -14.77 42.72 -12.60
C LEU A 289 -14.58 44.24 -12.71
N ASP A 290 -13.55 44.67 -13.43
CA ASP A 290 -13.25 46.10 -13.59
C ASP A 290 -14.11 46.71 -14.70
N ALA A 291 -14.80 47.79 -14.35
CA ALA A 291 -15.62 48.60 -15.24
C ALA A 291 -15.09 50.04 -15.29
N VAL A 292 -14.89 50.57 -16.50
CA VAL A 292 -14.35 51.94 -16.72
C VAL A 292 -15.29 53.03 -16.17
N SER A 293 -16.58 52.75 -16.06
CA SER A 293 -17.58 53.66 -15.51
C SER A 293 -18.79 52.90 -14.94
N GLY A 294 -18.70 52.46 -13.69
CA GLY A 294 -19.79 51.79 -12.99
C GLY A 294 -19.38 51.15 -11.66
N PRO A 295 -20.33 50.58 -10.90
CA PRO A 295 -20.01 49.83 -9.69
C PRO A 295 -19.29 48.52 -10.05
N SER A 296 -18.05 48.37 -9.59
CA SER A 296 -17.28 47.14 -9.77
C SER A 296 -17.83 46.02 -8.89
N SER A 297 -18.01 44.84 -9.48
CA SER A 297 -18.39 43.63 -8.74
C SER A 297 -17.12 42.89 -8.34
N PHE A 298 -17.04 42.45 -7.09
CA PHE A 298 -15.87 41.74 -6.60
C PHE A 298 -16.24 40.61 -5.64
N VAL A 299 -15.42 39.57 -5.61
CA VAL A 299 -15.52 38.44 -4.70
C VAL A 299 -14.18 38.26 -4.01
N THR A 300 -14.22 38.08 -2.70
CA THR A 300 -13.03 37.78 -1.89
C THR A 300 -13.03 36.32 -1.50
N ILE A 301 -11.85 35.70 -1.52
CA ILE A 301 -11.64 34.33 -1.09
C ILE A 301 -10.52 34.27 -0.05
N THR A 302 -10.64 33.29 0.84
CA THR A 302 -9.62 32.91 1.82
C THR A 302 -9.42 31.41 1.75
N LEU A 303 -8.18 30.95 1.87
CA LEU A 303 -7.86 29.53 1.87
C LEU A 303 -7.92 29.00 3.30
N ALA A 304 -8.53 27.82 3.49
CA ALA A 304 -8.61 27.15 4.77
C ALA A 304 -8.10 25.71 4.64
N GLN A 305 -7.37 25.25 5.64
CA GLN A 305 -6.90 23.88 5.68
C GLN A 305 -8.08 22.95 5.95
N LYS A 306 -8.23 21.91 5.12
CA LYS A 306 -9.27 20.91 5.33
C LYS A 306 -8.88 20.04 6.52
N ALA A 307 -9.69 20.05 7.58
CA ALA A 307 -9.48 19.18 8.72
C ALA A 307 -9.53 17.70 8.27
N HIS A 308 -8.44 16.97 8.50
CA HIS A 308 -8.44 15.52 8.30
C HIS A 308 -9.36 14.88 9.34
N THR A 309 -10.49 14.32 8.91
CA THR A 309 -11.31 13.44 9.74
C THR A 309 -10.47 12.23 10.13
N SER A 310 -9.88 12.26 11.32
CA SER A 310 -8.93 11.25 11.77
C SER A 310 -9.65 9.92 11.99
N TYR A 311 -9.52 9.02 11.01
CA TYR A 311 -10.01 7.64 11.05
C TYR A 311 -9.46 6.87 12.26
N VAL A 312 -8.32 7.31 12.79
CA VAL A 312 -7.66 6.77 13.98
C VAL A 312 -8.50 6.98 15.24
N SER A 313 -9.13 8.14 15.40
CA SER A 313 -10.00 8.42 16.56
C SER A 313 -11.24 7.52 16.55
N LEU A 314 -11.80 7.28 15.36
CA LEU A 314 -12.96 6.40 15.17
C LEU A 314 -12.58 4.92 15.42
N ALA A 315 -11.42 4.49 14.93
CA ALA A 315 -10.90 3.14 15.16
C ALA A 315 -10.59 2.86 16.64
N LEU A 316 -10.02 3.85 17.36
CA LEU A 316 -9.76 3.75 18.80
C LEU A 316 -11.06 3.68 19.61
N ALA A 317 -12.08 4.46 19.23
CA ALA A 317 -13.39 4.41 19.87
C ALA A 317 -14.06 3.04 19.66
N VAL A 318 -14.03 2.51 18.43
CA VAL A 318 -14.58 1.18 18.12
C VAL A 318 -13.81 0.08 18.86
N GLY A 319 -12.48 0.14 18.88
CA GLY A 319 -11.64 -0.79 19.63
C GLY A 319 -11.94 -0.78 21.12
N GLY A 320 -12.10 0.41 21.71
CA GLY A 320 -12.47 0.57 23.12
C GLY A 320 -13.83 -0.07 23.45
N VAL A 321 -14.85 0.14 22.61
CA VAL A 321 -16.17 -0.47 22.80
C VAL A 321 -16.09 -2.00 22.74
N MET A 322 -15.31 -2.56 21.80
CA MET A 322 -15.13 -4.02 21.69
C MET A 322 -14.47 -4.62 22.93
N VAL A 323 -13.45 -3.95 23.49
CA VAL A 323 -12.78 -4.40 24.72
C VAL A 323 -13.75 -4.38 25.91
N VAL A 324 -14.54 -3.31 26.05
CA VAL A 324 -15.54 -3.20 27.13
C VAL A 324 -16.58 -4.32 27.03
N MET A 325 -17.06 -4.63 25.81
CA MET A 325 -18.02 -5.72 25.61
C MET A 325 -17.43 -7.08 25.96
N VAL A 326 -16.19 -7.35 25.59
CA VAL A 326 -15.50 -8.60 25.95
C VAL A 326 -15.33 -8.72 27.47
N LEU A 327 -14.91 -7.64 28.13
CA LEU A 327 -14.77 -7.62 29.59
C LEU A 327 -16.12 -7.86 30.29
N ALA A 328 -17.20 -7.22 29.82
CA ALA A 328 -18.54 -7.43 30.34
C ALA A 328 -18.99 -8.90 30.21
N VAL A 329 -18.72 -9.55 29.08
CA VAL A 329 -19.00 -10.98 28.87
C VAL A 329 -18.17 -11.85 29.81
N VAL A 330 -16.87 -11.57 29.95
CA VAL A 330 -15.99 -12.34 30.86
C VAL A 330 -16.45 -12.22 32.31
N ILE A 331 -16.77 -11.01 32.77
CA ILE A 331 -17.31 -10.77 34.12
C ILE A 331 -18.63 -11.50 34.28
N TYR A 332 -19.55 -11.40 33.31
CA TYR A 332 -20.83 -12.10 33.33
C TYR A 332 -20.66 -13.61 33.45
N VAL A 333 -19.76 -14.23 32.67
CA VAL A 333 -19.51 -15.67 32.72
C VAL A 333 -18.89 -16.08 34.06
N ARG A 334 -17.91 -15.32 34.56
CA ARG A 334 -17.23 -15.62 35.83
C ARG A 334 -18.15 -15.48 37.03
N PHE A 335 -19.03 -14.49 37.04
CA PHE A 335 -19.91 -14.18 38.17
C PHE A 335 -21.36 -14.62 37.94
N LYS A 336 -21.66 -15.36 36.87
CA LYS A 336 -23.01 -15.80 36.50
C LYS A 336 -23.75 -16.42 37.68
N ILE A 337 -23.10 -17.31 38.43
CA ILE A 337 -23.71 -17.99 39.57
C ILE A 337 -24.03 -17.00 40.70
N ASN A 338 -23.07 -16.15 41.08
CA ASN A 338 -23.25 -15.14 42.14
C ASN A 338 -24.27 -14.07 41.77
N ILE A 339 -24.27 -13.57 40.53
CA ILE A 339 -25.25 -12.59 40.04
C ILE A 339 -26.65 -13.19 39.98
N THR A 340 -26.78 -14.45 39.55
CA THR A 340 -28.07 -15.14 39.50
C THR A 340 -28.64 -15.40 40.90
N ILE A 341 -27.78 -15.76 41.87
CA ILE A 341 -28.17 -15.94 43.28
C ILE A 341 -28.56 -14.58 43.90
N PHE A 342 -27.74 -13.54 43.70
CA PHE A 342 -28.01 -12.19 44.21
C PHE A 342 -29.32 -11.59 43.66
N LEU A 343 -29.59 -11.74 42.36
CA LEU A 343 -30.85 -11.28 41.76
C LEU A 343 -32.04 -12.08 42.27
N ARG A 344 -31.88 -13.39 42.51
CA ARG A 344 -32.92 -14.24 43.09
C ARG A 344 -33.23 -13.84 44.55
N ASP A 345 -32.22 -13.53 45.35
CA ASP A 345 -32.41 -13.13 46.76
C ASP A 345 -32.98 -11.71 46.89
N THR A 346 -32.60 -10.79 46.00
CA THR A 346 -33.05 -9.40 46.05
C THR A 346 -34.47 -9.22 45.49
N LEU A 347 -34.87 -10.00 44.47
CA LEU A 347 -36.20 -9.92 43.85
C LEU A 347 -37.19 -10.99 44.35
N GLY A 348 -36.72 -12.05 45.01
CA GLY A 348 -37.54 -13.16 45.52
C GLY A 348 -38.28 -12.90 46.83
N CYS A 349 -37.97 -11.81 47.53
CA CYS A 349 -38.54 -11.49 48.85
C CYS A 349 -39.70 -10.49 48.80
N HIS A 350 -40.55 -10.52 47.75
CA HIS A 350 -41.75 -9.66 47.67
C HIS A 350 -43.07 -10.40 47.44
N SER A 351 -43.13 -11.73 47.57
CA SER A 351 -44.40 -12.47 47.47
C SER A 351 -44.71 -13.23 48.75
N SER A 352 -45.10 -12.53 49.80
CA SER A 352 -46.25 -12.93 50.62
C SER A 352 -46.56 -11.82 51.62
N ILE A 353 -47.67 -11.12 51.40
CA ILE A 353 -48.68 -10.81 52.41
C ILE A 353 -49.81 -10.03 51.74
N SER A 354 -51.02 -10.54 52.00
CA SER A 354 -52.34 -9.90 51.98
C SER A 354 -53.03 -9.52 50.65
N GLU A 355 -54.25 -10.06 50.53
CA GLU A 355 -55.52 -9.40 50.13
C GLU A 355 -56.27 -10.08 48.96
N LEU A 356 -57.39 -10.76 49.29
CA LEU A 356 -58.78 -10.28 49.16
C LEU A 356 -59.20 -10.19 47.69
N GLY A 357 -60.15 -10.97 47.20
CA GLY A 357 -61.50 -10.99 47.71
C GLY A 357 -62.36 -9.97 46.94
N ARG A 358 -62.72 -10.30 45.69
CA ARG A 358 -64.04 -10.04 45.11
C ARG A 358 -64.24 -10.87 43.85
#